data_AF-A0A2V7MV78-F1
#
_entry.id   AF-A0A2V7MV78-F1
#
_cell.length_a   1.000
_cell.length_b   1.000
_cell.length_c   1.000
_cell.angle_alpha   90.00
_cell.angle_beta   90.00
_cell.angle_gamma   90.00
#
_symmetry.space_group_name_H-M   'P 1'
#
loop_
_entity.id
_entity.type
_entity.pdbx_description
1 polymer ?
#
loop_
_entity_poly.entity_id
_entity_poly.type
_entity_poly.pdbx_seq_one_letter_code
_entity_poly.pdbx_strand_id
1 'polypeptide(L)'
;MLISFSGLDGAGKSSLIAWLKGELERRHRAVTVLHMNRDVGLYAVLRAVRDALTGAPPDGPARAVALDEVARRPGLLGQLERLRDAVVWSLWLRRLIYPIDLLVFLCYRLYVETVRKRILIMDRYFYDTLVDVAGPGGWGWLRWLHRITPTPDVPVLLEISPEAAYARKGEYSLPYLRARETAYHTVFRWVDAPLVLQASDPAASKLALTRLVLAEPAHDTESRHAAWLLRLLLDRRAAPDGLRDVDWDLLLDIARRNGVLARTAERLTLRDVTVPEPFAEAVAREQDRVAASLELIQRVRQACEAAGIAFVFPKAFQDYPDMGDDVDLLLLEPSADADHRIIAELDAAALRRDVGGRIAGTTTYAVAGCPSPLDVQHGRLGVVGEHRTFPQVLMQHRGRRLLDGTEVIEPPVEDQLILQGLQRVWGRLQILLCDVVFTISAIRPGTLDWEYVIRTARQHGGFDGLCCYLSYVDHIHRDTFGRPLLSAAVRERLDLRGWGRARFRTGAYRFPVLRVNTRLYLRQLAARIAAGDWASAGRICLLPLVALARAGRRLAPRPPHSARSGARTLLIETAGRR
;
A
#
# COMPACT_ATOMS: atom_id res chain seq x y z
N MET A 1 -3.78 -8.61 -13.49
CA MET A 1 -4.52 -9.55 -12.63
C MET A 1 -3.75 -10.85 -12.69
N LEU A 2 -3.30 -11.32 -11.54
CA LEU A 2 -2.51 -12.52 -11.36
C LEU A 2 -3.35 -13.59 -10.67
N ILE A 3 -3.57 -14.71 -11.35
CA ILE A 3 -4.24 -15.91 -10.80
C ILE A 3 -3.19 -17.00 -10.69
N SER A 4 -3.07 -17.66 -9.54
CA SER A 4 -2.12 -18.75 -9.36
C SER A 4 -2.82 -20.05 -8.97
N PHE A 5 -2.38 -21.17 -9.53
CA PHE A 5 -2.87 -22.50 -9.17
C PHE A 5 -1.75 -23.32 -8.53
N SER A 6 -1.98 -23.76 -7.29
CA SER A 6 -1.10 -24.64 -6.52
C SER A 6 -1.86 -25.88 -6.05
N GLY A 7 -1.14 -26.94 -5.70
CA GLY A 7 -1.73 -28.20 -5.20
C GLY A 7 -0.94 -29.42 -5.62
N LEU A 8 -1.37 -30.61 -5.16
CA LEU A 8 -0.67 -31.86 -5.44
C LEU A 8 -0.62 -32.22 -6.93
N ASP A 9 0.38 -33.02 -7.28
CA ASP A 9 0.52 -33.55 -8.63
C ASP A 9 -0.61 -34.54 -8.91
N GLY A 10 -1.36 -34.34 -10.01
CA GLY A 10 -2.57 -35.12 -10.32
C GLY A 10 -3.90 -34.51 -9.85
N ALA A 11 -3.87 -33.34 -9.21
CA ALA A 11 -5.10 -32.64 -8.78
C ALA A 11 -5.99 -32.16 -9.95
N GLY A 12 -5.44 -31.99 -11.16
CA GLY A 12 -6.19 -31.51 -12.34
C GLY A 12 -6.06 -30.00 -12.62
N LYS A 13 -5.02 -29.35 -12.07
CA LYS A 13 -4.73 -27.90 -12.23
C LYS A 13 -4.73 -27.46 -13.70
N SER A 14 -4.00 -28.15 -14.56
CA SER A 14 -3.88 -27.79 -15.98
C SER A 14 -5.22 -27.84 -16.72
N SER A 15 -6.12 -28.76 -16.36
CA SER A 15 -7.47 -28.83 -16.92
C SER A 15 -8.34 -27.64 -16.51
N LEU A 16 -8.23 -27.20 -15.25
CA LEU A 16 -8.96 -26.04 -14.73
C LEU A 16 -8.42 -24.73 -15.33
N ILE A 17 -7.10 -24.62 -15.49
CA ILE A 17 -6.42 -23.50 -16.16
C ILE A 17 -6.86 -23.37 -17.62
N ALA A 18 -6.88 -24.48 -18.36
CA ALA A 18 -7.31 -24.50 -19.76
C ALA A 18 -8.77 -24.05 -19.91
N TRP A 19 -9.65 -24.54 -19.05
CA TRP A 19 -11.05 -24.10 -19.01
C TRP A 19 -11.18 -22.60 -18.68
N LEU A 20 -10.48 -22.11 -17.65
CA LEU A 20 -10.54 -20.71 -17.23
C LEU A 20 -10.00 -19.77 -18.32
N LYS A 21 -8.91 -20.14 -18.98
CA LYS A 21 -8.36 -19.41 -20.12
C LYS A 21 -9.42 -19.27 -21.21
N GLY A 22 -10.06 -20.37 -21.60
CA GLY A 22 -11.10 -20.35 -22.64
C GLY A 22 -12.33 -19.50 -22.27
N GLU A 23 -12.74 -19.49 -21.01
CA GLU A 23 -13.84 -18.64 -20.53
C GLU A 23 -13.47 -17.15 -20.54
N LEU A 24 -12.24 -16.79 -20.13
CA LEU A 24 -11.75 -15.41 -20.17
C LEU A 24 -11.57 -14.89 -21.60
N GLU A 25 -11.05 -15.72 -22.50
CA GLU A 25 -10.87 -15.37 -23.91
C GLU A 25 -12.22 -15.21 -24.62
N ARG A 26 -13.22 -16.06 -24.31
CA ARG A 26 -14.61 -15.89 -24.79
C ARG A 26 -15.24 -14.58 -24.38
N ARG A 27 -14.83 -14.00 -23.24
CA ARG A 27 -15.25 -12.68 -22.76
C ARG A 27 -14.33 -11.54 -23.21
N HIS A 28 -13.57 -11.77 -24.28
CA HIS A 28 -12.63 -10.80 -24.88
C HIS A 28 -11.54 -10.29 -23.92
N ARG A 29 -11.16 -11.07 -22.89
CA ARG A 29 -10.02 -10.75 -22.03
C ARG A 29 -8.79 -11.52 -22.50
N ALA A 30 -7.73 -10.81 -22.86
CA ALA A 30 -6.48 -11.42 -23.28
C ALA A 30 -5.75 -12.06 -22.08
N VAL A 31 -5.35 -13.33 -22.21
CA VAL A 31 -4.74 -14.13 -21.14
C VAL A 31 -3.36 -14.63 -21.57
N THR A 32 -2.43 -14.69 -20.61
CA THR A 32 -1.13 -15.36 -20.73
C THR A 32 -1.02 -16.39 -19.62
N VAL A 33 -0.68 -17.63 -19.97
CA VAL A 33 -0.42 -18.71 -18.99
C VAL A 33 1.09 -18.96 -18.97
N LEU A 34 1.69 -18.98 -17.78
CA LEU A 34 3.11 -19.34 -17.57
C LEU A 34 3.20 -20.45 -16.52
N HIS A 35 4.16 -21.36 -16.69
CA HIS A 35 4.47 -22.40 -15.72
C HIS A 35 5.77 -22.06 -14.98
N MET A 36 5.76 -22.09 -13.64
CA MET A 36 6.91 -21.64 -12.83
C MET A 36 8.23 -22.30 -13.27
N ASN A 37 8.34 -23.62 -13.20
CA ASN A 37 9.61 -24.31 -13.45
C ASN A 37 10.08 -24.30 -14.92
N ARG A 38 9.20 -23.93 -15.86
CA ARG A 38 9.49 -24.00 -17.30
C ARG A 38 9.78 -22.63 -17.90
N ASP A 39 8.99 -21.63 -17.49
CA ASP A 39 8.94 -20.32 -18.12
C ASP A 39 9.49 -19.20 -17.23
N VAL A 40 9.62 -19.42 -15.93
CA VAL A 40 9.94 -18.37 -14.94
C VAL A 40 11.10 -18.79 -14.03
N GLY A 41 12.09 -17.93 -13.88
CA GLY A 41 13.24 -18.13 -12.98
C GLY A 41 14.59 -18.08 -13.68
N LEU A 42 15.65 -17.98 -12.88
CA LEU A 42 17.03 -17.86 -13.31
C LEU A 42 17.43 -19.01 -14.24
N TYR A 43 17.00 -20.23 -13.95
CA TYR A 43 17.31 -21.39 -14.80
C TYR A 43 16.60 -21.34 -16.17
N ALA A 44 15.38 -20.80 -16.23
CA ALA A 44 14.67 -20.60 -17.50
C ALA A 44 15.33 -19.51 -18.35
N VAL A 45 15.77 -18.41 -17.72
CA VAL A 45 16.51 -17.33 -18.39
C VAL A 45 17.87 -17.82 -18.89
N LEU A 46 18.64 -18.52 -18.06
CA LEU A 46 19.92 -19.10 -18.45
C LEU A 46 19.77 -20.11 -19.58
N ARG A 47 18.70 -20.92 -19.55
CA ARG A 47 18.36 -21.85 -20.64
C ARG A 47 18.04 -21.10 -21.93
N ALA A 48 17.21 -20.07 -21.88
CA ALA A 48 16.85 -19.27 -23.07
C ALA A 48 18.06 -18.54 -23.66
N VAL A 49 18.94 -17.99 -22.81
CA VAL A 49 20.20 -17.34 -23.23
C VAL A 49 21.14 -18.36 -23.87
N ARG A 50 21.30 -19.55 -23.25
CA ARG A 50 22.10 -20.64 -23.82
C ARG A 50 21.54 -21.07 -25.17
N ASP A 51 20.25 -21.33 -25.26
CA ASP A 51 19.61 -21.84 -26.49
C ASP A 51 19.69 -20.80 -27.62
N ALA A 52 19.65 -19.50 -27.29
CA ALA A 52 19.90 -18.41 -28.23
C ALA A 52 21.38 -18.31 -28.69
N LEU A 53 22.33 -18.67 -27.82
CA LEU A 53 23.76 -18.67 -28.14
C LEU A 53 24.21 -19.93 -28.90
N THR A 54 23.60 -21.08 -28.63
CA THR A 54 23.98 -22.37 -29.24
C THR A 54 23.11 -22.78 -30.43
N GLY A 55 22.09 -21.98 -30.78
CA GLY A 55 21.21 -22.25 -31.92
C GLY A 55 20.37 -23.52 -31.79
N ALA A 56 20.19 -24.04 -30.57
CA ALA A 56 19.47 -25.30 -30.35
C ALA A 56 17.95 -25.08 -30.47
N PRO A 57 17.21 -25.91 -31.24
CA PRO A 57 15.78 -25.74 -31.41
C PRO A 57 14.99 -26.02 -30.11
N PRO A 58 13.82 -25.39 -29.90
CA PRO A 58 13.01 -25.59 -28.70
C PRO A 58 12.41 -27.00 -28.70
N ASP A 59 12.55 -27.69 -27.56
CA ASP A 59 12.06 -29.02 -27.18
C ASP A 59 11.27 -29.82 -28.24
N GLY A 60 11.95 -30.79 -28.86
CA GLY A 60 11.36 -31.84 -29.70
C GLY A 60 12.09 -33.19 -29.55
N PRO A 61 11.54 -34.29 -30.09
CA PRO A 61 12.08 -35.66 -29.93
C PRO A 61 13.53 -35.81 -30.40
N ALA A 62 14.03 -34.90 -31.26
CA ALA A 62 15.43 -34.83 -31.67
C ALA A 62 16.41 -34.58 -30.50
N ARG A 63 15.96 -33.93 -29.42
CA ARG A 63 16.78 -33.68 -28.23
C ARG A 63 16.93 -34.93 -27.36
N ALA A 64 15.92 -35.81 -27.34
CA ALA A 64 16.01 -37.10 -26.66
C ALA A 64 17.03 -38.01 -27.36
N VAL A 65 17.02 -38.04 -28.69
CA VAL A 65 18.00 -38.80 -29.49
C VAL A 65 19.43 -38.26 -29.34
N ALA A 66 19.60 -36.93 -29.35
CA ALA A 66 20.92 -36.31 -29.15
C ALA A 66 21.46 -36.49 -27.73
N LEU A 67 20.60 -36.48 -26.71
CA LEU A 67 20.99 -36.77 -25.32
C LEU A 67 21.32 -38.27 -25.12
N ASP A 68 20.62 -39.17 -25.82
CA ASP A 68 20.89 -40.62 -25.74
C ASP A 68 22.19 -41.01 -26.48
N GLU A 69 22.53 -40.31 -27.58
CA GLU A 69 23.84 -40.44 -28.24
C GLU A 69 25.00 -39.88 -27.41
N VAL A 70 24.78 -38.78 -26.68
CA VAL A 70 25.79 -38.19 -25.79
C VAL A 70 25.95 -38.99 -24.50
N ALA A 71 24.88 -39.59 -23.97
CA ALA A 71 24.90 -40.43 -22.77
C ALA A 71 25.68 -41.75 -22.96
N ARG A 72 25.88 -42.20 -24.20
CA ARG A 72 26.65 -43.43 -24.51
C ARG A 72 28.18 -43.26 -24.52
N ARG A 73 28.72 -42.05 -24.31
CA ARG A 73 30.17 -41.83 -24.20
C ARG A 73 30.61 -41.84 -22.73
N PRO A 74 31.52 -42.74 -22.29
CA PRO A 74 31.97 -42.79 -20.91
C PRO A 74 32.97 -41.66 -20.66
N GLY A 75 32.58 -40.65 -19.86
CA GLY A 75 33.47 -39.55 -19.50
C GLY A 75 32.89 -38.59 -18.46
N LEU A 76 33.80 -37.80 -17.86
CA LEU A 76 33.63 -36.80 -16.79
C LEU A 76 32.33 -35.95 -16.83
N LEU A 77 31.78 -35.70 -18.02
CA LEU A 77 30.53 -34.95 -18.21
C LEU A 77 29.33 -35.61 -17.53
N GLY A 78 29.23 -36.95 -17.54
CA GLY A 78 28.15 -37.68 -16.85
C GLY A 78 28.26 -37.67 -15.32
N GLN A 79 29.43 -37.31 -14.78
CA GLN A 79 29.62 -37.08 -13.34
C GLN A 79 29.32 -35.61 -12.97
N LEU A 80 29.64 -34.67 -13.86
CA LEU A 80 29.28 -33.25 -13.73
C LEU A 80 27.76 -33.03 -13.77
N GLU A 81 27.00 -33.77 -14.57
CA GLU A 81 25.53 -33.68 -14.56
C GLU A 81 24.92 -34.21 -13.25
N ARG A 82 25.47 -35.29 -12.69
CA ARG A 82 25.06 -35.81 -11.37
C ARG A 82 25.41 -34.86 -10.23
N LEU A 83 26.56 -34.18 -10.29
CA LEU A 83 26.95 -33.11 -9.36
C LEU A 83 26.07 -31.87 -9.55
N ARG A 84 25.72 -31.49 -10.78
CA ARG A 84 24.80 -30.39 -11.07
C ARG A 84 23.42 -30.68 -10.50
N ASP A 85 22.88 -31.87 -10.71
CA ASP A 85 21.56 -32.23 -10.21
C ASP A 85 21.58 -32.34 -8.67
N ALA A 86 22.65 -32.85 -8.06
CA ALA A 86 22.81 -32.84 -6.60
C ALA A 86 22.95 -31.42 -5.99
N VAL A 87 23.65 -30.51 -6.67
CA VAL A 87 23.84 -29.11 -6.23
C VAL A 87 22.57 -28.27 -6.43
N VAL A 88 21.85 -28.46 -7.54
CA VAL A 88 20.56 -27.81 -7.85
C VAL A 88 19.42 -28.31 -6.95
N TRP A 89 19.52 -29.55 -6.45
CA TRP A 89 18.59 -30.10 -5.45
C TRP A 89 18.99 -29.82 -3.99
N SER A 90 20.07 -29.09 -3.75
CA SER A 90 20.42 -28.66 -2.39
C SER A 90 19.45 -27.58 -1.88
N LEU A 91 18.90 -27.81 -0.69
CA LEU A 91 17.92 -26.93 -0.02
C LEU A 91 18.44 -25.48 0.15
N TRP A 92 19.75 -25.31 0.31
CA TRP A 92 20.39 -24.01 0.48
C TRP A 92 20.48 -23.20 -0.81
N LEU A 93 20.79 -23.85 -1.94
CA LEU A 93 20.89 -23.15 -3.22
C LEU A 93 19.52 -22.67 -3.70
N ARG A 94 18.45 -23.47 -3.51
CA ARG A 94 17.07 -23.05 -3.80
C ARG A 94 16.65 -21.85 -2.96
N ARG A 95 17.06 -21.77 -1.70
CA ARG A 95 16.80 -20.62 -0.82
C ARG A 95 17.53 -19.36 -1.27
N LEU A 96 18.73 -19.49 -1.84
CA LEU A 96 19.53 -18.37 -2.36
C LEU A 96 19.05 -17.89 -3.73
N ILE A 97 18.58 -18.80 -4.59
CA ILE A 97 18.07 -18.49 -5.92
C ILE A 97 16.66 -17.87 -5.86
N TYR A 98 15.88 -18.19 -4.83
CA TYR A 98 14.49 -17.71 -4.67
C TYR A 98 14.30 -16.19 -4.86
N PRO A 99 15.09 -15.29 -4.24
CA PRO A 99 14.95 -13.85 -4.47
C PRO A 99 15.27 -13.41 -5.89
N ILE A 100 16.17 -14.14 -6.59
CA ILE A 100 16.52 -13.88 -7.98
C ILE A 100 15.38 -14.31 -8.90
N ASP A 101 14.83 -15.50 -8.69
CA ASP A 101 13.64 -15.98 -9.42
C ASP A 101 12.45 -15.03 -9.22
N LEU A 102 12.30 -14.49 -8.01
CA LEU A 102 11.29 -13.50 -7.69
C LEU A 102 11.48 -12.21 -8.47
N LEU A 103 12.71 -11.72 -8.58
CA LEU A 103 13.03 -10.53 -9.36
C LEU A 103 12.74 -10.74 -10.85
N VAL A 104 13.13 -11.89 -11.40
CA VAL A 104 12.84 -12.28 -12.79
C VAL A 104 11.32 -12.34 -13.01
N PHE A 105 10.58 -12.96 -12.09
CA PHE A 105 9.11 -13.00 -12.16
C PHE A 105 8.48 -11.62 -12.11
N LEU A 106 8.97 -10.71 -11.26
CA LEU A 106 8.49 -9.33 -11.21
C LEU A 106 8.65 -8.63 -12.55
N CYS A 107 9.76 -8.84 -13.25
CA CYS A 107 9.96 -8.32 -14.61
C CYS A 107 8.95 -8.90 -15.62
N TYR A 108 8.74 -10.22 -15.61
CA TYR A 108 7.73 -10.87 -16.47
C TYR A 108 6.32 -10.37 -16.18
N ARG A 109 5.95 -10.28 -14.89
CA ARG A 109 4.66 -9.75 -14.45
C ARG A 109 4.48 -8.31 -14.93
N LEU A 110 5.50 -7.46 -14.77
CA LEU A 110 5.46 -6.08 -15.26
C LEU A 110 5.24 -6.03 -16.77
N TYR A 111 5.96 -6.83 -17.55
CA TYR A 111 5.80 -6.89 -19.00
C TYR A 111 4.39 -7.36 -19.42
N VAL A 112 3.93 -8.49 -18.88
CA VAL A 112 2.63 -9.09 -19.27
C VAL A 112 1.45 -8.23 -18.81
N GLU A 113 1.45 -7.77 -17.55
CA GLU A 113 0.33 -7.01 -17.01
C GLU A 113 0.31 -5.56 -17.51
N THR A 114 1.49 -4.93 -17.67
CA THR A 114 1.57 -3.50 -17.98
C THR A 114 1.75 -3.20 -19.47
N VAL A 115 2.67 -3.91 -20.13
CA VAL A 115 2.98 -3.67 -21.55
C VAL A 115 1.95 -4.37 -22.42
N ARG A 116 1.69 -5.65 -22.16
CA ARG A 116 0.75 -6.46 -22.97
C ARG A 116 -0.71 -6.32 -22.52
N LYS A 117 -0.98 -5.74 -21.33
CA LYS A 117 -2.32 -5.58 -20.74
C LYS A 117 -3.12 -6.89 -20.66
N ARG A 118 -2.47 -8.00 -20.33
CA ARG A 118 -3.08 -9.34 -20.25
C ARG A 118 -3.26 -9.80 -18.81
N ILE A 119 -4.21 -10.71 -18.60
CA ILE A 119 -4.35 -11.47 -17.35
C ILE A 119 -3.24 -12.52 -17.33
N LEU A 120 -2.51 -12.62 -16.21
CA LEU A 120 -1.46 -13.61 -16.03
C LEU A 120 -2.00 -14.76 -15.17
N ILE A 121 -1.98 -15.98 -15.71
CA ILE A 121 -2.30 -17.21 -14.98
C ILE A 121 -1.01 -18.00 -14.78
N MET A 122 -0.73 -18.39 -13.54
CA MET A 122 0.44 -19.19 -13.17
C MET A 122 0.02 -20.63 -12.87
N ASP A 123 0.59 -21.59 -13.61
CA ASP A 123 0.58 -23.02 -13.26
C ASP A 123 1.79 -23.30 -12.36
N ARG A 124 1.50 -23.57 -11.08
CA ARG A 124 2.43 -23.50 -9.94
C ARG A 124 2.96 -22.10 -9.68
N TYR A 125 3.05 -21.75 -8.41
CA TYR A 125 3.53 -20.46 -7.95
C TYR A 125 4.68 -20.62 -6.96
N PHE A 126 5.23 -19.52 -6.48
CA PHE A 126 6.31 -19.54 -5.49
C PHE A 126 5.90 -20.25 -4.18
N TYR A 127 4.59 -20.38 -3.91
CA TYR A 127 4.06 -21.21 -2.83
C TYR A 127 4.44 -22.69 -2.98
N ASP A 128 4.46 -23.23 -4.21
CA ASP A 128 4.91 -24.59 -4.48
C ASP A 128 6.41 -24.74 -4.16
N THR A 129 7.23 -23.74 -4.52
CA THR A 129 8.65 -23.72 -4.16
C THR A 129 8.86 -23.64 -2.64
N LEU A 130 8.04 -22.87 -1.92
CA LEU A 130 8.07 -22.79 -0.45
C LEU A 130 7.72 -24.13 0.19
N VAL A 131 6.75 -24.86 -0.37
CA VAL A 131 6.41 -26.22 0.05
C VAL A 131 7.58 -27.18 -0.19
N ASP A 132 8.25 -27.07 -1.33
CA ASP A 132 9.41 -27.92 -1.66
C ASP A 132 10.64 -27.63 -0.76
N VAL A 133 10.76 -26.43 -0.17
CA VAL A 133 11.87 -26.06 0.74
C VAL A 133 11.50 -26.10 2.23
N ALA A 134 10.27 -26.53 2.56
CA ALA A 134 9.77 -26.71 3.92
C ALA A 134 10.32 -28.02 4.52
N GLY A 135 11.53 -27.94 5.11
CA GLY A 135 12.15 -29.04 5.88
C GLY A 135 12.19 -28.77 7.39
N PRO A 136 12.59 -29.76 8.22
CA PRO A 136 12.69 -29.61 9.68
C PRO A 136 13.71 -28.51 10.04
N GLY A 137 13.25 -27.43 10.68
CA GLY A 137 14.15 -26.41 11.26
C GLY A 137 14.35 -25.09 10.49
N GLY A 138 13.52 -24.75 9.49
CA GLY A 138 13.70 -23.53 8.66
C GLY A 138 12.59 -22.46 8.69
N TRP A 139 11.62 -22.57 9.59
CA TRP A 139 10.33 -21.83 9.49
C TRP A 139 10.44 -20.30 9.51
N GLY A 140 11.46 -19.73 10.17
CA GLY A 140 11.66 -18.27 10.20
C GLY A 140 12.03 -17.68 8.83
N TRP A 141 12.90 -18.36 8.08
CA TRP A 141 13.32 -17.95 6.74
C TRP A 141 12.19 -18.13 5.71
N LEU A 142 11.43 -19.22 5.81
CA LEU A 142 10.22 -19.47 5.00
C LEU A 142 9.18 -18.34 5.14
N ARG A 143 8.96 -17.85 6.36
CA ARG A 143 8.05 -16.70 6.59
C ARG A 143 8.56 -15.41 5.98
N TRP A 144 9.88 -15.19 5.98
CA TRP A 144 10.48 -14.04 5.32
C TRP A 144 10.33 -14.13 3.79
N LEU A 145 10.63 -15.29 3.20
CA LEU A 145 10.44 -15.56 1.77
C LEU A 145 8.97 -15.41 1.34
N HIS A 146 8.02 -15.92 2.13
CA HIS A 146 6.60 -15.70 1.90
C HIS A 146 6.24 -14.20 1.88
N ARG A 147 6.77 -13.41 2.84
CA ARG A 147 6.46 -11.98 2.97
C ARG A 147 6.95 -11.14 1.79
N ILE A 148 8.06 -11.51 1.17
CA ILE A 148 8.55 -10.83 -0.04
C ILE A 148 7.84 -11.33 -1.30
N THR A 149 7.20 -12.50 -1.25
CA THR A 149 6.52 -13.10 -2.40
C THR A 149 5.28 -12.28 -2.76
N PRO A 150 5.13 -11.83 -4.02
CA PRO A 150 3.95 -11.09 -4.45
C PRO A 150 2.70 -11.92 -4.23
N THR A 151 1.71 -11.35 -3.54
CA THR A 151 0.42 -12.01 -3.42
C THR A 151 -0.30 -11.98 -4.77
N PRO A 152 -0.81 -13.13 -5.25
CA PRO A 152 -1.69 -13.18 -6.42
C PRO A 152 -3.02 -12.50 -6.09
N ASP A 153 -3.70 -11.96 -7.11
CA ASP A 153 -5.06 -11.42 -6.94
C ASP A 153 -6.05 -12.53 -6.56
N VAL A 154 -5.79 -13.76 -7.04
CA VAL A 154 -6.55 -14.97 -6.74
C VAL A 154 -5.60 -16.15 -6.53
N PRO A 155 -5.24 -16.48 -5.26
CA PRO A 155 -4.51 -17.69 -4.92
C PRO A 155 -5.46 -18.88 -4.90
N VAL A 156 -5.30 -19.84 -5.82
CA VAL A 156 -6.10 -21.06 -5.88
C VAL A 156 -5.29 -22.25 -5.37
N LEU A 157 -5.83 -22.95 -4.36
CA LEU A 157 -5.34 -24.25 -3.91
C LEU A 157 -6.32 -25.33 -4.37
N LEU A 158 -5.84 -26.30 -5.15
CA LEU A 158 -6.65 -27.44 -5.57
C LEU A 158 -6.37 -28.64 -4.65
N GLU A 159 -7.33 -28.95 -3.79
CA GLU A 159 -7.25 -30.04 -2.81
C GLU A 159 -7.72 -31.36 -3.42
N ILE A 160 -6.93 -32.40 -3.15
CA ILE A 160 -7.19 -33.79 -3.51
C ILE A 160 -6.56 -34.66 -2.42
N SER A 161 -7.21 -35.74 -2.00
CA SER A 161 -6.61 -36.64 -1.02
C SER A 161 -5.34 -37.30 -1.60
N PRO A 162 -4.29 -37.52 -0.79
CA PRO A 162 -3.06 -38.19 -1.21
C PRO A 162 -3.32 -39.55 -1.86
N GLU A 163 -4.30 -40.29 -1.35
CA GLU A 163 -4.73 -41.60 -1.88
C GLU A 163 -5.33 -41.46 -3.29
N ALA A 164 -6.17 -40.44 -3.51
CA ALA A 164 -6.77 -40.18 -4.83
C ALA A 164 -5.74 -39.62 -5.83
N ALA A 165 -4.78 -38.80 -5.38
CA ALA A 165 -3.67 -38.32 -6.20
C ALA A 165 -2.75 -39.48 -6.62
N TYR A 166 -2.43 -40.38 -5.68
CA TYR A 166 -1.66 -41.59 -5.95
C TYR A 166 -2.37 -42.48 -6.96
N ALA A 167 -3.67 -42.74 -6.78
CA ALA A 167 -4.47 -43.55 -7.71
C ALA A 167 -4.53 -42.97 -9.14
N ARG A 168 -4.39 -41.65 -9.31
CA ARG A 168 -4.44 -40.98 -10.63
C ARG A 168 -3.13 -41.01 -11.42
N LYS A 169 -1.97 -40.92 -10.75
CA LYS A 169 -0.66 -40.79 -11.43
C LYS A 169 0.37 -41.84 -11.00
N GLY A 170 0.37 -42.28 -9.74
CA GLY A 170 1.31 -43.26 -9.20
C GLY A 170 2.79 -42.86 -9.17
N GLU A 171 3.15 -41.62 -9.53
CA GLU A 171 4.55 -41.18 -9.71
C GLU A 171 5.35 -41.06 -8.39
N TYR A 172 4.68 -40.83 -7.25
CA TYR A 172 5.31 -40.58 -5.95
C TYR A 172 4.74 -41.47 -4.84
N SER A 173 5.53 -41.69 -3.78
CA SER A 173 5.10 -42.50 -2.64
C SER A 173 4.01 -41.81 -1.80
N LEU A 174 3.12 -42.60 -1.19
CA LEU A 174 2.05 -42.09 -0.34
C LEU A 174 2.56 -41.27 0.88
N PRO A 175 3.65 -41.67 1.58
CA PRO A 175 4.22 -40.85 2.65
C PRO A 175 4.71 -39.47 2.17
N TYR A 176 5.29 -39.40 0.95
CA TYR A 176 5.73 -38.15 0.36
C TYR A 176 4.55 -37.23 0.03
N LEU A 177 3.48 -37.76 -0.55
CA LEU A 177 2.27 -36.98 -0.86
C LEU A 177 1.59 -36.43 0.41
N ARG A 178 1.51 -37.23 1.49
CA ARG A 178 0.98 -36.79 2.80
C ARG A 178 1.83 -35.68 3.44
N ALA A 179 3.16 -35.79 3.37
CA ALA A 179 4.05 -34.74 3.85
C ALA A 179 3.86 -33.43 3.06
N ARG A 180 3.69 -33.53 1.74
CA ARG A 180 3.51 -32.38 0.86
C ARG A 180 2.15 -31.69 1.06
N GLU A 181 1.08 -32.46 1.27
CA GLU A 181 -0.24 -31.94 1.65
C GLU A 181 -0.18 -31.11 2.94
N THR A 182 0.47 -31.65 3.98
CA THR A 182 0.67 -30.96 5.27
C THR A 182 1.42 -29.64 5.08
N ALA A 183 2.45 -29.64 4.22
CA ALA A 183 3.21 -28.43 3.89
C ALA A 183 2.37 -27.41 3.11
N TYR A 184 1.54 -27.83 2.14
CA TYR A 184 0.61 -26.94 1.44
C TYR A 184 -0.35 -26.27 2.42
N HIS A 185 -1.01 -27.01 3.32
CA HIS A 185 -1.90 -26.41 4.33
C HIS A 185 -1.16 -25.44 5.25
N THR A 186 0.08 -25.72 5.61
CA THR A 186 0.86 -24.84 6.47
C THR A 186 1.24 -23.54 5.77
N VAL A 187 1.67 -23.60 4.52
CA VAL A 187 2.02 -22.41 3.71
C VAL A 187 0.78 -21.59 3.38
N PHE A 188 -0.33 -22.24 3.01
CA PHE A 188 -1.59 -21.56 2.65
C PHE A 188 -2.30 -20.91 3.85
N ARG A 189 -2.00 -21.30 5.09
CA ARG A 189 -2.40 -20.55 6.30
C ARG A 189 -1.79 -19.15 6.38
N TRP A 190 -0.71 -18.88 5.65
CA TRP A 190 -0.08 -17.55 5.61
C TRP A 190 -0.57 -16.70 4.45
N VAL A 191 -1.32 -17.29 3.51
CA VAL A 191 -1.82 -16.61 2.33
C VAL A 191 -3.14 -15.92 2.68
N ASP A 192 -3.28 -14.64 2.31
CA ASP A 192 -4.52 -13.90 2.53
C ASP A 192 -5.62 -14.39 1.57
N ALA A 193 -6.74 -14.86 2.12
CA ALA A 193 -7.95 -15.28 1.41
C ALA A 193 -7.73 -16.28 0.24
N PRO A 194 -7.18 -17.48 0.48
CA PRO A 194 -7.00 -18.49 -0.56
C PRO A 194 -8.34 -19.08 -1.00
N LEU A 195 -8.52 -19.26 -2.30
CA LEU A 195 -9.63 -20.01 -2.88
C LEU A 195 -9.27 -21.49 -2.90
N VAL A 196 -9.79 -22.23 -1.92
CA VAL A 196 -9.63 -23.68 -1.82
C VAL A 196 -10.71 -24.35 -2.67
N LEU A 197 -10.30 -25.16 -3.65
CA LEU A 197 -11.18 -25.88 -4.57
C LEU A 197 -11.01 -27.38 -4.39
N GLN A 198 -12.11 -28.12 -4.39
CA GLN A 198 -12.10 -29.57 -4.23
C GLN A 198 -12.01 -30.25 -5.60
N ALA A 199 -10.96 -31.04 -5.84
CA ALA A 199 -10.77 -31.77 -7.09
C ALA A 199 -11.81 -32.89 -7.32
N SER A 200 -12.55 -33.28 -6.27
CA SER A 200 -13.65 -34.25 -6.31
C SER A 200 -14.93 -33.67 -6.91
N ASP A 201 -15.13 -32.36 -6.86
CA ASP A 201 -16.28 -31.66 -7.46
C ASP A 201 -15.84 -30.55 -8.43
N PRO A 202 -15.61 -30.91 -9.71
CA PRO A 202 -15.24 -29.94 -10.73
C PRO A 202 -16.31 -28.89 -11.02
N ALA A 203 -17.60 -29.19 -10.80
CA ALA A 203 -18.70 -28.29 -11.13
C ALA A 203 -18.80 -27.16 -10.10
N ALA A 204 -18.81 -27.49 -8.80
CA ALA A 204 -18.76 -26.49 -7.74
C ALA A 204 -17.48 -25.66 -7.81
N SER A 205 -16.34 -26.30 -8.12
CA SER A 205 -15.05 -25.62 -8.24
C SER A 205 -15.04 -24.58 -9.38
N LYS A 206 -15.58 -24.92 -10.56
CA LYS A 206 -15.75 -23.99 -11.68
C LYS A 206 -16.69 -22.84 -11.33
N LEU A 207 -17.78 -23.11 -10.61
CA LEU A 207 -18.73 -22.08 -10.19
C LEU A 207 -18.10 -21.10 -9.19
N ALA A 208 -17.36 -21.59 -8.19
CA ALA A 208 -16.66 -20.75 -7.22
C ALA A 208 -15.60 -19.87 -7.90
N LEU A 209 -14.82 -20.45 -8.82
CA LEU A 209 -13.83 -19.72 -9.61
C LEU A 209 -14.49 -18.68 -10.52
N THR A 210 -15.65 -18.98 -11.10
CA THR A 210 -16.45 -18.03 -11.89
C THR A 210 -16.92 -16.86 -11.04
N ARG A 211 -17.49 -17.12 -9.86
CA ARG A 211 -17.97 -16.05 -8.97
C ARG A 211 -16.85 -15.11 -8.55
N LEU A 212 -15.63 -15.60 -8.38
CA LEU A 212 -14.53 -14.77 -7.89
C LEU A 212 -13.73 -14.09 -9.01
N VAL A 213 -13.55 -14.75 -10.15
CA VAL A 213 -12.76 -14.25 -11.29
C VAL A 213 -13.62 -13.47 -12.30
N LEU A 214 -14.90 -13.86 -12.44
CA LEU A 214 -15.79 -13.41 -13.51
C LEU A 214 -17.01 -12.62 -13.03
N ALA A 215 -17.36 -12.64 -11.73
CA ALA A 215 -18.29 -11.64 -11.24
C ALA A 215 -17.64 -10.27 -11.35
N GLU A 216 -18.41 -9.27 -11.79
CA GLU A 216 -18.10 -7.89 -11.39
C GLU A 216 -17.95 -7.90 -9.87
N PRO A 217 -16.92 -7.24 -9.31
CA PRO A 217 -16.63 -7.36 -7.89
C PRO A 217 -17.91 -7.06 -7.13
N ALA A 218 -18.49 -8.10 -6.50
CA ALA A 218 -19.47 -7.91 -5.46
C ALA A 218 -18.81 -6.90 -4.53
N HIS A 219 -19.34 -5.68 -4.49
CA HIS A 219 -18.72 -4.63 -3.72
C HIS A 219 -18.64 -5.17 -2.30
N ASP A 220 -17.40 -5.37 -1.83
CA ASP A 220 -17.10 -5.72 -0.45
C ASP A 220 -17.98 -4.86 0.46
N THR A 221 -18.54 -5.43 1.53
CA THR A 221 -19.45 -4.69 2.42
C THR A 221 -18.78 -3.38 2.88
N GLU A 222 -17.47 -3.41 3.16
CA GLU A 222 -16.66 -2.21 3.42
C GLU A 222 -16.68 -1.20 2.26
N SER A 223 -16.50 -1.67 1.02
CA SER A 223 -16.51 -0.81 -0.18
C SER A 223 -17.88 -0.16 -0.41
N ARG A 224 -18.98 -0.86 -0.12
CA ARG A 224 -20.34 -0.29 -0.19
C ARG A 224 -20.52 0.82 0.83
N HIS A 225 -20.12 0.58 2.07
CA HIS A 225 -20.19 1.60 3.14
C HIS A 225 -19.31 2.81 2.84
N ALA A 226 -18.10 2.60 2.32
CA ALA A 226 -17.22 3.70 1.91
C ALA A 226 -17.81 4.53 0.77
N ALA A 227 -18.39 3.89 -0.25
CA ALA A 227 -19.06 4.58 -1.35
C ALA A 227 -20.31 5.34 -0.87
N TRP A 228 -21.08 4.75 0.05
CA TRP A 228 -22.24 5.37 0.67
C TRP A 228 -21.84 6.61 1.50
N LEU A 229 -20.82 6.48 2.36
CA LEU A 229 -20.24 7.61 3.10
C LEU A 229 -19.78 8.71 2.16
N LEU A 230 -19.05 8.37 1.10
CA LEU A 230 -18.55 9.36 0.15
C LEU A 230 -19.70 10.14 -0.52
N ARG A 231 -20.81 9.47 -0.86
CA ARG A 231 -22.03 10.13 -1.37
C ARG A 231 -22.66 11.03 -0.32
N LEU A 232 -22.85 10.54 0.91
CA LEU A 232 -23.41 11.31 2.02
C LEU A 232 -22.64 12.61 2.27
N LEU A 233 -21.30 12.55 2.22
CA LEU A 233 -20.43 13.68 2.51
C LEU A 233 -20.39 14.73 1.39
N LEU A 234 -20.50 14.31 0.13
CA LEU A 234 -20.32 15.18 -1.04
C LEU A 234 -21.62 15.65 -1.71
N ASP A 235 -22.70 14.89 -1.60
CA ASP A 235 -23.99 15.23 -2.21
C ASP A 235 -24.92 15.84 -1.17
N ARG A 236 -24.85 17.17 -1.02
CA ARG A 236 -25.62 17.94 -0.03
C ARG A 236 -27.14 17.84 -0.17
N ARG A 237 -27.64 17.43 -1.34
CA ARG A 237 -29.08 17.38 -1.67
C ARG A 237 -29.64 15.96 -1.79
N ALA A 238 -28.79 14.93 -1.74
CA ALA A 238 -29.25 13.55 -1.84
C ALA A 238 -29.87 13.12 -0.50
N ALA A 239 -31.04 12.50 -0.57
CA ALA A 239 -31.60 11.74 0.53
C ALA A 239 -30.62 10.64 0.94
N PRO A 240 -30.57 10.24 2.22
CA PRO A 240 -29.72 9.14 2.67
C PRO A 240 -30.32 7.79 2.21
N ASP A 241 -30.32 7.57 0.89
CA ASP A 241 -30.77 6.31 0.30
C ASP A 241 -29.87 5.17 0.81
N GLY A 242 -30.48 4.04 1.17
CA GLY A 242 -29.76 2.87 1.67
C GLY A 242 -29.38 2.89 3.16
N LEU A 243 -29.89 3.86 3.95
CA LEU A 243 -29.65 3.91 5.41
C LEU A 243 -30.05 2.62 6.15
N ARG A 244 -31.09 1.91 5.67
CA ARG A 244 -31.54 0.64 6.25
C ARG A 244 -30.52 -0.50 6.13
N ASP A 245 -29.62 -0.40 5.16
CA ASP A 245 -28.60 -1.42 4.89
C ASP A 245 -27.24 -1.07 5.52
N VAL A 246 -27.19 -0.01 6.34
CA VAL A 246 -25.98 0.46 7.00
C VAL A 246 -25.73 -0.32 8.28
N ASP A 247 -24.57 -0.95 8.35
CA ASP A 247 -23.98 -1.49 9.56
C ASP A 247 -23.29 -0.34 10.34
N TRP A 248 -23.87 0.03 11.48
CA TRP A 248 -23.40 1.17 12.28
C TRP A 248 -22.04 0.96 12.93
N ASP A 249 -21.70 -0.27 13.32
CA ASP A 249 -20.41 -0.58 13.93
C ASP A 249 -19.31 -0.48 12.87
N LEU A 250 -19.56 -1.05 11.70
CA LEU A 250 -18.65 -0.94 10.56
C LEU A 250 -18.53 0.51 10.07
N LEU A 251 -19.63 1.26 10.05
CA LEU A 251 -19.64 2.66 9.66
C LEU A 251 -18.80 3.50 10.63
N LEU A 252 -18.95 3.29 11.93
CA LEU A 252 -18.18 3.97 12.97
C LEU A 252 -16.68 3.72 12.79
N ASP A 253 -16.28 2.47 12.58
CA ASP A 253 -14.89 2.09 12.36
C ASP A 253 -14.31 2.73 11.09
N ILE A 254 -15.07 2.71 9.98
CA ILE A 254 -14.67 3.36 8.74
C ILE A 254 -14.56 4.87 8.92
N ALA A 255 -15.56 5.52 9.52
CA ALA A 255 -15.62 6.97 9.66
C ALA A 255 -14.49 7.49 10.55
N ARG A 256 -14.27 6.85 11.71
CA ARG A 256 -13.16 7.19 12.62
C ARG A 256 -11.81 7.02 11.94
N ARG A 257 -11.57 5.86 11.32
CA ARG A 257 -10.27 5.56 10.69
C ARG A 257 -9.93 6.46 9.50
N ASN A 258 -10.96 7.00 8.84
CA ASN A 258 -10.77 7.84 7.67
C ASN A 258 -10.86 9.35 7.96
N GLY A 259 -10.94 9.76 9.23
CA GLY A 259 -11.00 11.18 9.62
C GLY A 259 -12.24 11.89 9.08
N VAL A 260 -13.39 11.22 9.10
CA VAL A 260 -14.67 11.75 8.61
C VAL A 260 -15.81 11.57 9.61
N LEU A 261 -15.50 11.42 10.90
CA LEU A 261 -16.48 11.09 11.93
C LEU A 261 -17.40 12.27 12.25
N ALA A 262 -16.83 13.42 12.59
CA ALA A 262 -17.59 14.62 12.95
C ALA A 262 -18.44 15.12 11.78
N ARG A 263 -17.85 15.18 10.57
CA ARG A 263 -18.59 15.56 9.36
C ARG A 263 -19.69 14.57 9.00
N THR A 264 -19.52 13.28 9.28
CA THR A 264 -20.55 12.28 9.01
C THR A 264 -21.73 12.52 9.93
N ALA A 265 -21.49 12.73 11.22
CA ALA A 265 -22.53 13.06 12.18
C ALA A 265 -23.27 14.34 11.79
N GLU A 266 -22.56 15.42 11.47
CA GLU A 266 -23.17 16.67 10.99
C GLU A 266 -24.10 16.43 9.78
N ARG A 267 -23.65 15.64 8.80
CA ARG A 267 -24.43 15.31 7.60
C ARG A 267 -25.67 14.45 7.87
N LEU A 268 -25.63 13.61 8.90
CA LEU A 268 -26.76 12.78 9.32
C LEU A 268 -27.77 13.61 10.12
N THR A 269 -27.30 14.46 11.03
CA THR A 269 -28.13 15.38 11.80
C THR A 269 -28.87 16.36 10.88
N LEU A 270 -28.21 16.91 9.85
CA LEU A 270 -28.84 17.76 8.83
C LEU A 270 -29.96 17.07 8.03
N ARG A 271 -30.11 15.74 8.16
CA ARG A 271 -31.12 14.91 7.50
C ARG A 271 -32.07 14.26 8.50
N ASP A 272 -32.11 14.76 9.73
CA ASP A 272 -32.94 14.23 10.82
C ASP A 272 -32.71 12.74 11.10
N VAL A 273 -31.49 12.25 10.87
CA VAL A 273 -31.10 10.87 11.17
C VAL A 273 -30.47 10.82 12.56
N THR A 274 -31.13 10.13 13.50
CA THR A 274 -30.57 9.86 14.82
C THR A 274 -29.46 8.81 14.73
N VAL A 275 -28.26 9.18 15.19
CA VAL A 275 -27.12 8.26 15.28
C VAL A 275 -27.19 7.42 16.57
N PRO A 276 -26.73 6.15 16.57
CA PRO A 276 -26.65 5.34 17.78
C PRO A 276 -25.72 5.95 18.85
N GLU A 277 -25.98 5.64 20.12
CA GLU A 277 -25.23 6.16 21.27
C GLU A 277 -23.70 5.94 21.18
N PRO A 278 -23.17 4.76 20.80
CA PRO A 278 -21.72 4.57 20.64
C PRO A 278 -21.11 5.47 19.56
N PHE A 279 -21.89 5.78 18.51
CA PHE A 279 -21.47 6.70 17.46
C PHE A 279 -21.45 8.14 17.98
N ALA A 280 -22.49 8.55 18.70
CA ALA A 280 -22.58 9.88 19.32
C ALA A 280 -21.45 10.14 20.32
N GLU A 281 -21.13 9.18 21.19
CA GLU A 281 -20.00 9.30 22.12
C GLU A 281 -18.67 9.47 21.39
N ALA A 282 -18.47 8.73 20.30
CA ALA A 282 -17.25 8.83 19.51
C ALA A 282 -17.12 10.19 18.83
N VAL A 283 -18.25 10.75 18.37
CA VAL A 283 -18.31 12.10 17.80
C VAL A 283 -17.99 13.15 18.85
N ALA A 284 -18.53 13.05 20.06
CA ALA A 284 -18.23 13.98 21.16
C ALA A 284 -16.73 14.01 21.49
N ARG A 285 -16.09 12.83 21.62
CA ARG A 285 -14.63 12.73 21.85
C ARG A 285 -13.83 13.35 20.70
N GLU A 286 -14.29 13.18 19.47
CA GLU A 286 -13.64 13.79 18.30
C GLU A 286 -13.80 15.31 18.29
N GLN A 287 -14.96 15.83 18.67
CA GLN A 287 -15.20 17.27 18.80
C GLN A 287 -14.31 17.90 19.88
N ASP A 288 -14.15 17.24 21.03
CA ASP A 288 -13.22 17.66 22.09
C ASP A 288 -11.77 17.70 21.56
N ARG A 289 -11.38 16.69 20.78
CA ARG A 289 -10.06 16.61 20.13
C ARG A 289 -9.84 17.74 19.13
N VAL A 290 -10.84 18.04 18.32
CA VAL A 290 -10.82 19.14 17.34
C VAL A 290 -10.70 20.48 18.06
N ALA A 291 -11.48 20.72 19.12
CA ALA A 291 -11.42 21.95 19.92
C ALA A 291 -10.03 22.15 20.54
N ALA A 292 -9.45 21.12 21.16
CA ALA A 292 -8.09 21.17 21.70
C ALA A 292 -7.02 21.44 20.63
N SER A 293 -7.22 20.90 19.42
CA SER A 293 -6.30 21.12 18.29
C SER A 293 -6.39 22.55 17.75
N LEU A 294 -7.60 23.14 17.70
CA LEU A 294 -7.79 24.55 17.35
C LEU A 294 -7.14 25.48 18.37
N GLU A 295 -7.31 25.20 19.66
CA GLU A 295 -6.65 25.95 20.73
C GLU A 295 -5.12 25.86 20.62
N LEU A 296 -4.58 24.67 20.32
CA LEU A 296 -3.15 24.49 20.07
C LEU A 296 -2.68 25.33 18.87
N ILE A 297 -3.42 25.33 17.75
CA ILE A 297 -3.09 26.15 16.58
C ILE A 297 -3.06 27.63 16.94
N GLN A 298 -4.00 28.12 17.75
CA GLN A 298 -4.02 29.51 18.22
C GLN A 298 -2.80 29.84 19.09
N ARG A 299 -2.46 28.99 20.05
CA ARG A 299 -1.28 29.18 20.92
C ARG A 299 0.02 29.19 20.12
N VAL A 300 0.18 28.23 19.20
CA VAL A 300 1.36 28.16 18.31
C VAL A 300 1.44 29.40 17.42
N ARG A 301 0.32 29.86 16.86
CA ARG A 301 0.26 31.10 16.06
C ARG A 301 0.76 32.29 16.86
N GLN A 302 0.26 32.49 18.07
CA GLN A 302 0.67 33.59 18.96
C GLN A 302 2.15 33.53 19.30
N ALA A 303 2.66 32.35 19.67
CA ALA A 303 4.07 32.14 20.00
C ALA A 303 4.98 32.46 18.80
N CYS A 304 4.62 32.01 17.60
CA CYS A 304 5.37 32.31 16.38
C CYS A 304 5.35 33.80 16.04
N GLU A 305 4.20 34.47 16.19
CA GLU A 305 4.07 35.93 15.96
C GLU A 305 4.89 36.74 16.97
N ALA A 306 4.83 36.39 18.25
CA ALA A 306 5.62 37.02 19.30
C ALA A 306 7.13 36.84 19.08
N ALA A 307 7.54 35.67 18.58
CA ALA A 307 8.92 35.38 18.24
C ALA A 307 9.38 35.95 16.88
N GLY A 308 8.46 36.54 16.09
CA GLY A 308 8.75 37.05 14.75
C GLY A 308 9.13 35.96 13.73
N ILE A 309 8.73 34.72 13.97
CA ILE A 309 9.06 33.56 13.12
C ILE A 309 8.04 33.47 11.98
N ALA A 310 8.50 33.24 10.76
CA ALA A 310 7.62 32.99 9.62
C ALA A 310 7.14 31.52 9.61
N PHE A 311 5.82 31.32 9.65
CA PHE A 311 5.19 30.00 9.71
C PHE A 311 3.97 29.89 8.80
N VAL A 312 3.59 28.65 8.50
CA VAL A 312 2.35 28.28 7.83
C VAL A 312 1.90 26.91 8.34
N PHE A 313 0.59 26.72 8.50
CA PHE A 313 -0.02 25.42 8.76
C PHE A 313 -0.42 24.80 7.42
N PRO A 314 0.33 23.82 6.87
CA PRO A 314 0.16 23.41 5.48
C PRO A 314 -1.19 22.73 5.20
N LYS A 315 -1.85 22.20 6.23
CA LYS A 315 -3.05 21.36 6.12
C LYS A 315 -4.11 21.56 7.20
N ALA A 316 -3.97 22.57 8.07
CA ALA A 316 -4.78 22.68 9.29
C ALA A 316 -6.29 22.53 9.04
N PHE A 317 -6.84 23.17 7.99
CA PHE A 317 -8.27 23.09 7.71
C PHE A 317 -8.66 22.22 6.51
N GLN A 318 -7.79 21.32 6.07
CA GLN A 318 -8.13 20.36 5.01
C GLN A 318 -9.28 19.43 5.45
N ASP A 319 -9.21 19.00 6.71
CA ASP A 319 -10.08 17.96 7.25
C ASP A 319 -11.19 18.52 8.18
N TYR A 320 -11.29 19.84 8.36
CA TYR A 320 -12.38 20.44 9.15
C TYR A 320 -13.76 20.04 8.59
N PRO A 321 -14.75 19.67 9.43
CA PRO A 321 -14.82 19.76 10.91
C PRO A 321 -14.15 18.63 11.70
N ASP A 322 -13.50 17.67 11.03
CA ASP A 322 -12.57 16.73 11.65
C ASP A 322 -11.16 17.36 11.71
N MET A 323 -10.18 16.63 12.25
CA MET A 323 -8.78 17.05 12.21
C MET A 323 -7.85 15.89 11.86
N GLY A 324 -6.66 16.20 11.35
CA GLY A 324 -5.59 15.20 11.25
C GLY A 324 -5.19 14.65 12.62
N ASP A 325 -4.49 13.52 12.64
CA ASP A 325 -3.95 12.94 13.89
C ASP A 325 -2.93 13.88 14.57
N ASP A 326 -2.30 14.75 13.78
CA ASP A 326 -1.25 15.70 14.15
C ASP A 326 -1.54 17.12 13.63
N VAL A 327 -0.98 18.12 14.32
CA VAL A 327 -0.96 19.52 13.87
C VAL A 327 0.35 19.78 13.12
N ASP A 328 0.29 19.86 11.80
CA ASP A 328 1.43 20.17 10.94
C ASP A 328 1.78 21.68 10.98
N LEU A 329 3.00 22.03 11.43
CA LEU A 329 3.57 23.38 11.39
C LEU A 329 4.81 23.40 10.48
N LEU A 330 4.85 24.30 9.50
CA LEU A 330 6.03 24.51 8.67
C LEU A 330 6.70 25.85 9.00
N LEU A 331 7.97 25.77 9.42
CA LEU A 331 8.85 26.92 9.62
C LEU A 331 9.82 27.02 8.44
N LEU A 332 10.15 28.22 7.97
CA LEU A 332 11.23 28.37 6.98
C LEU A 332 12.63 28.23 7.61
N GLU A 333 12.74 28.44 8.92
CA GLU A 333 14.00 28.31 9.62
C GLU A 333 14.49 26.85 9.57
N PRO A 334 15.73 26.60 9.09
CA PRO A 334 16.24 25.25 8.89
C PRO A 334 16.76 24.58 10.17
N SER A 335 16.60 25.21 11.34
CA SER A 335 17.12 24.70 12.62
C SER A 335 16.01 24.49 13.65
N ALA A 336 16.14 23.40 14.42
CA ALA A 336 15.30 23.12 15.58
C ALA A 336 15.54 24.11 16.75
N ASP A 337 16.53 24.99 16.64
CA ASP A 337 16.73 26.06 17.63
C ASP A 337 15.55 27.05 17.64
N ALA A 338 14.87 27.20 16.50
CA ALA A 338 13.64 27.98 16.39
C ALA A 338 12.52 27.40 17.27
N ASP A 339 12.49 26.07 17.43
CA ASP A 339 11.49 25.38 18.25
C ASP A 339 11.55 25.86 19.70
N HIS A 340 12.74 26.15 20.26
CA HIS A 340 12.86 26.58 21.66
C HIS A 340 12.04 27.85 21.98
N ARG A 341 11.90 28.76 21.02
CA ARG A 341 11.12 30.00 21.19
C ARG A 341 9.62 29.76 21.22
N ILE A 342 9.17 28.75 20.48
CA ILE A 342 7.75 28.38 20.37
C ILE A 342 7.37 27.44 21.53
N ILE A 343 8.22 26.46 21.82
CA ILE A 343 7.97 25.39 22.80
C ILE A 343 8.01 25.89 24.24
N ALA A 344 8.82 26.92 24.54
CA ALA A 344 8.89 27.50 25.89
C ALA A 344 7.51 27.97 26.40
N GLU A 345 6.61 28.40 25.50
CA GLU A 345 5.28 28.89 25.84
C GLU A 345 4.20 27.80 25.85
N LEU A 346 4.47 26.61 25.30
CA LEU A 346 3.45 25.60 25.03
C LEU A 346 3.37 24.46 26.06
N ASP A 347 4.28 24.41 27.05
CA ASP A 347 4.44 23.25 27.94
C ASP A 347 4.52 21.93 27.15
N ALA A 348 5.46 21.89 26.19
CA ALA A 348 5.58 20.79 25.25
C ALA A 348 6.90 20.02 25.41
N ALA A 349 6.83 18.70 25.26
CA ALA A 349 7.96 17.79 25.36
C ALA A 349 8.28 17.16 24.00
N ALA A 350 9.55 17.21 23.61
CA ALA A 350 10.01 16.59 22.36
C ALA A 350 9.85 15.06 22.41
N LEU A 351 9.15 14.50 21.43
CA LEU A 351 9.05 13.05 21.26
C LEU A 351 10.31 12.50 20.59
N ARG A 352 10.64 11.23 20.87
CA ARG A 352 11.87 10.60 20.36
C ARG A 352 11.84 10.49 18.83
N ARG A 353 12.62 11.34 18.16
CA ARG A 353 12.78 11.35 16.68
C ARG A 353 13.15 9.97 16.13
N ASP A 354 12.42 9.51 15.12
CA ASP A 354 12.88 8.40 14.29
C ASP A 354 14.03 8.87 13.36
N VAL A 355 14.80 7.91 12.82
CA VAL A 355 15.91 8.24 11.91
C VAL A 355 15.40 8.99 10.68
N GLY A 356 14.18 8.67 10.22
CA GLY A 356 13.53 9.36 9.11
C GLY A 356 13.23 10.82 9.42
N GLY A 357 12.67 11.15 10.59
CA GLY A 357 12.36 12.53 11.00
C GLY A 357 13.61 13.40 11.12
N ARG A 358 14.73 12.84 11.60
CA ARG A 358 16.03 13.56 11.60
C ARG A 358 16.50 13.93 10.19
N ILE A 359 16.35 12.99 9.24
CA ILE A 359 16.74 13.23 7.84
C ILE A 359 15.77 14.20 7.16
N ALA A 360 14.48 14.10 7.48
CA ALA A 360 13.44 14.94 6.91
C ALA A 360 13.47 16.39 7.41
N GLY A 361 14.07 16.63 8.58
CA GLY A 361 14.05 17.94 9.23
C GLY A 361 12.76 18.17 10.02
N THR A 362 12.26 17.12 10.67
CA THR A 362 10.98 17.16 11.40
C THR A 362 11.21 16.90 12.90
N THR A 363 10.53 17.67 13.74
CA THR A 363 10.44 17.44 15.19
C THR A 363 8.98 17.29 15.60
N THR A 364 8.66 16.25 16.35
CA THR A 364 7.31 16.07 16.89
C THR A 364 7.31 16.34 18.39
N TYR A 365 6.34 17.12 18.85
CA TYR A 365 6.17 17.53 20.23
C TYR A 365 4.83 17.04 20.79
N ALA A 366 4.83 16.51 22.01
CA ALA A 366 3.62 16.30 22.79
C ALA A 366 3.34 17.57 23.59
N VAL A 367 2.14 18.13 23.46
CA VAL A 367 1.77 19.40 24.09
C VAL A 367 0.77 19.14 25.20
N ALA A 368 1.00 19.70 26.39
CA ALA A 368 0.06 19.55 27.50
C ALA A 368 -1.33 20.07 27.13
N GLY A 369 -2.36 19.31 27.51
CA GLY A 369 -3.77 19.63 27.22
C GLY A 369 -4.22 19.35 25.78
N CYS A 370 -3.34 18.95 24.87
CA CYS A 370 -3.72 18.56 23.50
C CYS A 370 -3.42 17.07 23.24
N PRO A 371 -4.42 16.25 22.89
CA PRO A 371 -4.20 14.86 22.50
C PRO A 371 -3.44 14.72 21.18
N SER A 372 -3.55 15.69 20.27
CA SER A 372 -2.88 15.71 18.97
C SER A 372 -1.46 16.29 19.13
N PRO A 373 -0.40 15.58 18.72
CA PRO A 373 0.96 16.12 18.74
C PRO A 373 1.14 17.26 17.73
N LEU A 374 2.11 18.14 18.01
CA LEU A 374 2.57 19.19 17.10
C LEU A 374 3.76 18.66 16.27
N ASP A 375 3.62 18.60 14.95
CA ASP A 375 4.70 18.19 14.04
C ASP A 375 5.31 19.41 13.35
N VAL A 376 6.56 19.74 13.70
CA VAL A 376 7.28 20.92 13.21
C VAL A 376 8.27 20.52 12.11
N GLN A 377 8.06 21.07 10.92
CA GLN A 377 8.85 20.83 9.71
C GLN A 377 9.75 22.05 9.44
N HIS A 378 11.05 21.80 9.21
CA HIS A 378 12.08 22.84 9.14
C HIS A 378 12.58 23.06 7.71
N GLY A 379 11.96 24.00 7.00
CA GLY A 379 12.37 24.48 5.68
C GLY A 379 12.40 23.41 4.59
N ARG A 380 11.79 22.24 4.84
CA ARG A 380 11.86 21.05 4.00
C ARG A 380 10.56 20.25 4.09
N LEU A 381 10.21 19.61 2.98
CA LEU A 381 9.07 18.70 2.87
C LEU A 381 9.51 17.38 2.23
N GLY A 382 8.74 16.34 2.49
CA GLY A 382 8.94 15.00 1.94
C GLY A 382 9.49 14.00 2.95
N VAL A 383 9.55 12.73 2.57
CA VAL A 383 9.86 11.62 3.49
C VAL A 383 11.30 11.69 4.02
N VAL A 384 12.20 12.32 3.27
CA VAL A 384 13.61 12.55 3.61
C VAL A 384 14.00 14.01 3.40
N GLY A 385 13.03 14.93 3.45
CA GLY A 385 13.27 16.38 3.36
C GLY A 385 13.79 16.81 1.99
N GLU A 386 13.33 16.12 0.96
CA GLU A 386 13.82 16.21 -0.40
C GLU A 386 13.26 17.39 -1.20
N HIS A 387 12.21 18.06 -0.71
CA HIS A 387 11.65 19.26 -1.30
C HIS A 387 12.01 20.50 -0.47
N ARG A 388 12.92 21.34 -0.98
CA ARG A 388 13.36 22.58 -0.30
C ARG A 388 12.77 23.86 -0.86
N THR A 389 12.35 23.84 -2.13
CA THR A 389 11.85 25.03 -2.83
C THR A 389 10.35 25.20 -2.64
N PHE A 390 9.59 24.11 -2.57
CA PHE A 390 8.14 24.18 -2.35
C PHE A 390 7.73 24.81 -1.00
N PRO A 391 8.43 24.58 0.14
CA PRO A 391 8.19 25.31 1.39
C PRO A 391 8.16 26.83 1.23
N GLN A 392 9.03 27.37 0.37
CA GLN A 392 9.09 28.81 0.11
C GLN A 392 7.85 29.30 -0.63
N VAL A 393 7.32 28.50 -1.58
CA VAL A 393 6.07 28.80 -2.28
C VAL A 393 4.90 28.82 -1.30
N LEU A 394 4.78 27.80 -0.44
CA LEU A 394 3.74 27.75 0.59
C LEU A 394 3.80 28.96 1.52
N MET A 395 5.02 29.37 1.89
CA MET A 395 5.21 30.56 2.71
C MET A 395 4.79 31.82 1.94
N GLN A 396 5.21 31.99 0.70
CA GLN A 396 4.91 33.17 -0.12
C GLN A 396 3.42 33.36 -0.35
N HIS A 397 2.67 32.27 -0.57
CA HIS A 397 1.24 32.34 -0.89
C HIS A 397 0.31 32.19 0.31
N ARG A 398 0.86 32.04 1.53
CA ARG A 398 0.04 31.84 2.73
C ARG A 398 -0.97 32.98 2.91
N GLY A 399 -2.21 32.60 3.22
CA GLY A 399 -3.30 33.52 3.52
C GLY A 399 -3.83 33.30 4.93
N ARG A 400 -4.52 34.32 5.46
CA ARG A 400 -5.28 34.20 6.70
C ARG A 400 -6.66 33.67 6.38
N ARG A 401 -7.08 32.62 7.09
CA ARG A 401 -8.42 32.06 7.00
C ARG A 401 -9.03 32.00 8.39
N LEU A 402 -10.21 32.59 8.54
CA LEU A 402 -10.99 32.54 9.77
C LEU A 402 -12.01 31.40 9.66
N LEU A 403 -11.96 30.46 10.60
CA LEU A 403 -12.90 29.35 10.70
C LEU A 403 -13.24 29.12 12.17
N ASP A 404 -14.53 29.16 12.50
CA ASP A 404 -15.03 28.93 13.87
C ASP A 404 -14.31 29.80 14.93
N GLY A 405 -14.17 31.10 14.64
CA GLY A 405 -13.45 32.06 15.48
C GLY A 405 -11.93 31.88 15.54
N THR A 406 -11.38 30.86 14.89
CA THR A 406 -9.94 30.55 14.87
C THR A 406 -9.32 31.06 13.56
N GLU A 407 -8.39 32.01 13.68
CA GLU A 407 -7.59 32.49 12.55
C GLU A 407 -6.39 31.57 12.32
N VAL A 408 -6.23 31.08 11.08
CA VAL A 408 -5.14 30.19 10.68
C VAL A 408 -4.45 30.72 9.44
N ILE A 409 -3.12 30.58 9.44
CA ILE A 409 -2.28 30.92 8.30
C ILE A 409 -2.04 29.64 7.50
N GLU A 410 -2.68 29.51 6.34
CA GLU A 410 -2.61 28.31 5.50
C GLU A 410 -2.39 28.67 4.02
N PRO A 411 -1.86 27.76 3.19
CA PRO A 411 -1.68 28.01 1.76
C PRO A 411 -3.02 27.90 1.00
N PRO A 412 -3.12 28.47 -0.21
CA PRO A 412 -4.33 28.36 -1.03
C PRO A 412 -4.59 26.91 -1.46
N VAL A 413 -5.83 26.64 -1.89
CA VAL A 413 -6.29 25.27 -2.20
C VAL A 413 -5.47 24.60 -3.32
N GLU A 414 -4.98 25.37 -4.29
CA GLU A 414 -4.09 24.89 -5.36
C GLU A 414 -2.78 24.34 -4.80
N ASP A 415 -2.17 25.04 -3.85
CA ASP A 415 -0.92 24.64 -3.20
C ASP A 415 -1.14 23.44 -2.28
N GLN A 416 -2.26 23.42 -1.56
CA GLN A 416 -2.69 22.26 -0.79
C GLN A 416 -2.88 21.02 -1.67
N LEU A 417 -3.41 21.17 -2.88
CA LEU A 417 -3.58 20.07 -3.84
C LEU A 417 -2.23 19.52 -4.32
N ILE A 418 -1.26 20.40 -4.61
CA ILE A 418 0.12 19.98 -4.93
C ILE A 418 0.74 19.24 -3.74
N LEU A 419 0.50 19.71 -2.52
CA LEU A 419 0.96 19.07 -1.29
C LEU A 419 0.43 17.64 -1.14
N GLN A 420 -0.84 17.37 -1.52
CA GLN A 420 -1.38 16.00 -1.55
C GLN A 420 -0.56 15.10 -2.49
N GLY A 421 -0.21 15.59 -3.68
CA GLY A 421 0.64 14.86 -4.63
C GLY A 421 2.05 14.57 -4.09
N LEU A 422 2.59 15.48 -3.28
CA LEU A 422 3.92 15.34 -2.67
C LEU A 422 3.95 14.38 -1.47
N GLN A 423 2.87 14.30 -0.69
CA GLN A 423 2.90 13.61 0.61
C GLN A 423 1.95 12.41 0.75
N ARG A 424 0.83 12.34 0.00
CA ARG A 424 -0.18 11.28 0.20
C ARG A 424 0.10 10.00 -0.58
N VAL A 425 0.88 10.06 -1.65
CA VAL A 425 1.29 8.86 -2.42
C VAL A 425 2.67 8.40 -1.98
N TRP A 426 3.56 9.34 -1.67
CA TRP A 426 4.91 9.05 -1.22
C TRP A 426 4.94 8.59 0.24
N GLY A 427 5.43 7.37 0.48
CA GLY A 427 5.64 6.85 1.84
C GLY A 427 4.36 6.39 2.58
N ARG A 428 3.16 6.65 2.03
CA ARG A 428 1.89 6.14 2.57
C ARG A 428 1.40 4.91 1.81
N LEU A 429 0.71 4.02 2.52
CA LEU A 429 0.19 2.74 1.98
C LEU A 429 -1.30 2.80 1.62
N GLN A 430 -1.94 3.95 1.78
CA GLN A 430 -3.38 4.11 1.66
C GLN A 430 -3.76 5.58 1.41
N ILE A 431 -4.94 5.79 0.84
CA ILE A 431 -5.64 7.07 0.74
C ILE A 431 -6.87 6.98 1.64
N LEU A 432 -7.10 7.99 2.48
CA LEU A 432 -8.24 8.04 3.40
C LEU A 432 -9.45 8.73 2.74
N LEU A 433 -10.66 8.53 3.29
CA LEU A 433 -11.85 9.23 2.79
C LEU A 433 -11.74 10.75 2.97
N CYS A 434 -11.14 11.26 4.06
CA CYS A 434 -10.94 12.70 4.21
C CYS A 434 -10.14 13.32 3.05
N ASP A 435 -9.04 12.66 2.64
CA ASP A 435 -8.21 13.06 1.48
C ASP A 435 -9.05 13.16 0.19
N VAL A 436 -9.89 12.14 -0.05
CA VAL A 436 -10.77 12.05 -1.22
C VAL A 436 -11.84 13.13 -1.18
N VAL A 437 -12.49 13.33 -0.03
CA VAL A 437 -13.55 14.33 0.17
C VAL A 437 -13.00 15.74 -0.01
N PHE A 438 -11.85 16.05 0.60
CA PHE A 438 -11.15 17.32 0.41
C PHE A 438 -10.88 17.57 -1.08
N THR A 439 -10.28 16.60 -1.76
CA THR A 439 -9.87 16.74 -3.16
C THR A 439 -11.06 16.92 -4.11
N ILE A 440 -12.13 16.15 -3.93
CA ILE A 440 -13.34 16.32 -4.72
C ILE A 440 -13.98 17.68 -4.44
N SER A 441 -14.01 18.11 -3.18
CA SER A 441 -14.58 19.41 -2.79
C SER A 441 -13.78 20.59 -3.34
N ALA A 442 -12.46 20.45 -3.48
CA ALA A 442 -11.58 21.44 -4.10
C ALA A 442 -11.79 21.53 -5.62
N ILE A 443 -12.02 20.39 -6.30
CA ILE A 443 -12.10 20.34 -7.78
C ILE A 443 -13.50 20.65 -8.30
N ARG A 444 -14.55 20.15 -7.63
CA ARG A 444 -15.96 20.22 -8.09
C ARG A 444 -16.47 21.65 -8.39
N PRO A 445 -16.07 22.71 -7.67
CA PRO A 445 -16.48 24.08 -8.00
C PRO A 445 -15.98 24.60 -9.35
N GLY A 446 -14.90 24.02 -9.89
CA GLY A 446 -14.31 24.45 -11.17
C GLY A 446 -13.52 25.76 -11.11
N THR A 447 -13.15 26.22 -9.91
CA THR A 447 -12.43 27.49 -9.69
C THR A 447 -10.90 27.35 -9.65
N LEU A 448 -10.37 26.11 -9.70
CA LEU A 448 -8.94 25.86 -9.61
C LEU A 448 -8.19 26.34 -10.85
N ASP A 449 -7.09 27.05 -10.62
CA ASP A 449 -6.10 27.34 -11.68
C ASP A 449 -5.24 26.10 -11.96
N TRP A 450 -5.69 25.27 -12.90
CA TRP A 450 -4.97 24.07 -13.33
C TRP A 450 -3.65 24.38 -14.04
N GLU A 451 -3.49 25.56 -14.63
CA GLU A 451 -2.21 25.94 -15.24
C GLU A 451 -1.16 26.21 -14.16
N TYR A 452 -1.52 26.99 -13.15
CA TYR A 452 -0.72 27.16 -11.96
C TYR A 452 -0.38 25.82 -11.30
N VAL A 453 -1.38 24.99 -11.00
CA VAL A 453 -1.18 23.70 -10.31
C VAL A 453 -0.18 22.82 -11.06
N ILE A 454 -0.36 22.66 -12.37
CA ILE A 454 0.50 21.79 -13.18
C ILE A 454 1.91 22.38 -13.30
N ARG A 455 2.04 23.68 -13.55
CA ARG A 455 3.33 24.36 -13.68
C ARG A 455 4.13 24.27 -12.38
N THR A 456 3.51 24.63 -11.26
CA THR A 456 4.14 24.60 -9.93
C THR A 456 4.49 23.17 -9.52
N ALA A 457 3.60 22.19 -9.75
CA ALA A 457 3.92 20.79 -9.48
C ALA A 457 5.12 20.27 -10.29
N ARG A 458 5.28 20.69 -11.56
CA ARG A 458 6.46 20.33 -12.37
C ARG A 458 7.72 20.99 -11.84
N GLN A 459 7.66 22.29 -11.57
CA GLN A 459 8.79 23.08 -11.09
C GLN A 459 9.35 22.56 -9.76
N HIS A 460 8.49 22.07 -8.87
CA HIS A 460 8.87 21.64 -7.53
C HIS A 460 8.91 20.11 -7.33
N GLY A 461 8.83 19.33 -8.42
CA GLY A 461 9.01 17.88 -8.39
C GLY A 461 7.82 17.08 -7.83
N GLY A 462 6.63 17.68 -7.79
CA GLY A 462 5.38 17.06 -7.34
C GLY A 462 4.50 16.50 -8.47
N PHE A 463 4.83 16.74 -9.74
CA PHE A 463 3.95 16.44 -10.87
C PHE A 463 3.56 14.96 -10.99
N ASP A 464 4.51 14.02 -10.92
CA ASP A 464 4.20 12.59 -11.00
C ASP A 464 3.35 12.09 -9.82
N GLY A 465 3.66 12.59 -8.61
CA GLY A 465 2.90 12.27 -7.40
C GLY A 465 1.46 12.79 -7.49
N LEU A 466 1.30 14.02 -7.98
CA LEU A 466 0.00 14.64 -8.26
C LEU A 466 -0.78 13.84 -9.32
N CYS A 467 -0.16 13.47 -10.43
CA CYS A 467 -0.80 12.66 -11.48
C CYS A 467 -1.26 11.30 -10.93
N CYS A 468 -0.41 10.66 -10.12
CA CYS A 468 -0.74 9.39 -9.50
C CYS A 468 -1.95 9.52 -8.55
N TYR A 469 -1.89 10.49 -7.64
CA TYR A 469 -2.93 10.79 -6.66
C TYR A 469 -4.27 11.10 -7.33
N LEU A 470 -4.27 12.05 -8.28
CA LEU A 470 -5.47 12.45 -9.01
C LEU A 470 -6.05 11.31 -9.86
N SER A 471 -5.22 10.38 -10.36
CA SER A 471 -5.75 9.20 -11.06
C SER A 471 -6.58 8.32 -10.13
N TYR A 472 -6.18 8.18 -8.85
CA TYR A 472 -6.94 7.41 -7.88
C TYR A 472 -8.22 8.12 -7.47
N VAL A 473 -8.16 9.43 -7.20
CA VAL A 473 -9.35 10.21 -6.86
C VAL A 473 -10.35 10.25 -8.03
N ASP A 474 -9.90 10.39 -9.28
CA ASP A 474 -10.77 10.34 -10.47
C ASP A 474 -11.43 8.96 -10.62
N HIS A 475 -10.68 7.87 -10.39
CA HIS A 475 -11.25 6.52 -10.40
C HIS A 475 -12.28 6.32 -9.28
N ILE A 476 -11.98 6.72 -8.05
CA ILE A 476 -12.89 6.60 -6.90
C ILE A 476 -14.18 7.39 -7.14
N HIS A 477 -14.05 8.61 -7.67
CA HIS A 477 -15.21 9.42 -8.04
C HIS A 477 -16.03 8.77 -9.14
N ARG A 478 -15.38 8.20 -10.16
CA ARG A 478 -16.08 7.49 -11.24
C ARG A 478 -16.81 6.25 -10.76
N ASP A 479 -16.17 5.46 -9.91
CA ASP A 479 -16.76 4.24 -9.35
C ASP A 479 -17.95 4.58 -8.43
N THR A 480 -17.88 5.70 -7.70
CA THR A 480 -18.93 6.12 -6.75
C THR A 480 -20.09 6.88 -7.42
N PHE A 481 -19.80 7.78 -8.35
CA PHE A 481 -20.76 8.72 -8.95
C PHE A 481 -21.03 8.47 -10.44
N GLY A 482 -20.43 7.44 -11.05
CA GLY A 482 -20.65 7.07 -12.46
C GLY A 482 -20.04 8.03 -13.50
N ARG A 483 -19.30 9.06 -13.08
CA ARG A 483 -18.72 10.07 -13.97
C ARG A 483 -17.30 10.50 -13.56
N PRO A 484 -16.42 10.90 -14.48
CA PRO A 484 -15.10 11.41 -14.13
C PRO A 484 -15.21 12.69 -13.28
N LEU A 485 -14.22 12.90 -12.40
CA LEU A 485 -14.08 14.14 -11.63
C LEU A 485 -13.40 15.21 -12.48
N LEU A 486 -12.35 14.82 -13.20
CA LEU A 486 -11.53 15.73 -13.99
C LEU A 486 -12.13 15.93 -15.39
N SER A 487 -12.13 17.18 -15.87
CA SER A 487 -12.53 17.52 -17.23
C SER A 487 -11.58 16.91 -18.27
N ALA A 488 -12.05 16.76 -19.52
CA ALA A 488 -11.23 16.21 -20.60
C ALA A 488 -9.93 17.01 -20.81
N ALA A 489 -10.01 18.34 -20.83
CA ALA A 489 -8.86 19.23 -20.99
C ALA A 489 -7.81 19.05 -19.88
N VAL A 490 -8.22 18.86 -18.63
CA VAL A 490 -7.28 18.61 -17.52
C VAL A 490 -6.67 17.22 -17.64
N ARG A 491 -7.46 16.21 -18.01
CA ARG A 491 -6.99 14.82 -18.19
C ARG A 491 -5.96 14.68 -19.29
N GLU A 492 -6.03 15.48 -20.35
CA GLU A 492 -5.03 15.50 -21.42
C GLU A 492 -3.67 16.06 -20.96
N ARG A 493 -3.67 16.94 -19.95
CA ARG A 493 -2.46 17.54 -19.40
C ARG A 493 -1.79 16.70 -18.30
N LEU A 494 -2.45 15.63 -17.83
CA LEU A 494 -2.00 14.78 -16.72
C LEU A 494 -1.70 13.34 -17.18
N ASP A 495 -0.58 12.76 -16.73
CA ASP A 495 -0.27 11.34 -16.96
C ASP A 495 -1.02 10.45 -15.95
N LEU A 496 -2.32 10.24 -16.17
CA LEU A 496 -3.16 9.44 -15.27
C LEU A 496 -3.00 7.92 -15.49
N ARG A 497 -2.15 7.46 -16.42
CA ARG A 497 -2.11 6.06 -16.85
C ARG A 497 -1.00 5.26 -16.17
N GLY A 498 -1.30 3.97 -15.95
CA GLY A 498 -0.31 2.98 -15.52
C GLY A 498 0.02 2.97 -14.02
N TRP A 499 -0.70 3.72 -13.19
CA TRP A 499 -0.54 3.72 -11.72
C TRP A 499 -1.18 2.51 -11.05
N GLY A 500 -2.26 1.99 -11.62
CA GLY A 500 -3.04 0.87 -11.08
C GLY A 500 -4.46 1.33 -10.75
N ARG A 501 -5.17 0.57 -9.92
CA ARG A 501 -6.47 0.95 -9.36
C ARG A 501 -6.38 0.96 -7.84
N ALA A 502 -7.05 1.94 -7.23
CA ALA A 502 -7.29 1.93 -5.79
C ALA A 502 -8.54 1.08 -5.50
N ARG A 503 -8.53 0.33 -4.40
CA ARG A 503 -9.68 -0.43 -3.91
C ARG A 503 -9.86 -0.19 -2.42
N PHE A 504 -11.11 -0.02 -1.98
CA PHE A 504 -11.39 0.12 -0.55
C PHE A 504 -11.36 -1.24 0.12
N ARG A 505 -10.38 -1.47 1.00
CA ARG A 505 -10.21 -2.72 1.75
C ARG A 505 -9.51 -2.46 3.06
N THR A 506 -9.84 -3.20 4.10
CA THR A 506 -9.28 -3.03 5.44
C THR A 506 -9.46 -1.59 5.91
N GLY A 507 -10.63 -1.00 5.69
CA GLY A 507 -10.99 0.35 6.15
C GLY A 507 -10.28 1.55 5.49
N ALA A 508 -9.63 1.40 4.33
CA ALA A 508 -9.07 2.53 3.56
C ALA A 508 -8.88 2.18 2.06
N TYR A 509 -8.62 3.17 1.21
CA TYR A 509 -8.27 2.91 -0.20
C TYR A 509 -6.81 2.46 -0.31
N ARG A 510 -6.60 1.22 -0.74
CA ARG A 510 -5.28 0.61 -0.99
C ARG A 510 -4.95 0.64 -2.48
N PHE A 511 -3.68 0.84 -2.80
CA PHE A 511 -3.16 0.83 -4.17
C PHE A 511 -1.87 -0.02 -4.26
N PRO A 512 -1.39 -0.36 -5.48
CA PRO A 512 -0.19 -1.19 -5.66
C PRO A 512 1.12 -0.48 -5.24
N VAL A 513 1.34 -0.37 -3.92
CA VAL A 513 2.41 0.44 -3.31
C VAL A 513 3.78 0.18 -3.92
N LEU A 514 4.19 -1.09 -4.07
CA LEU A 514 5.52 -1.41 -4.60
C LEU A 514 5.71 -0.84 -6.01
N ARG A 515 4.75 -1.07 -6.91
CA ARG A 515 4.76 -0.56 -8.28
C ARG A 515 4.79 0.96 -8.31
N VAL A 516 3.93 1.60 -7.51
CA VAL A 516 3.77 3.05 -7.47
C VAL A 516 5.02 3.72 -6.91
N ASN A 517 5.50 3.27 -5.75
CA ASN A 517 6.67 3.84 -5.10
C ASN A 517 7.93 3.65 -5.94
N THR A 518 8.13 2.47 -6.56
CA THR A 518 9.28 2.26 -7.46
C THR A 518 9.20 3.19 -8.67
N ARG A 519 8.03 3.32 -9.31
CA ARG A 519 7.87 4.21 -10.47
C ARG A 519 8.08 5.68 -10.11
N LEU A 520 7.49 6.14 -9.01
CA LEU A 520 7.66 7.50 -8.51
C LEU A 520 9.12 7.78 -8.14
N TYR A 521 9.78 6.84 -7.44
CA TYR A 521 11.19 6.93 -7.07
C TYR A 521 12.09 7.10 -8.31
N LEU A 522 11.95 6.20 -9.29
CA LEU A 522 12.78 6.24 -10.49
C LEU A 522 12.54 7.53 -11.30
N ARG A 523 11.28 7.95 -11.44
CA ARG A 523 10.95 9.20 -12.16
C ARG A 523 11.49 10.43 -11.45
N GLN A 524 11.34 10.53 -10.12
CA GLN A 524 11.88 11.66 -9.36
C GLN A 524 13.41 11.70 -9.36
N LEU A 525 14.06 10.54 -9.20
CA LEU A 525 15.52 10.44 -9.26
C LEU A 525 16.03 10.88 -10.63
N ALA A 526 15.44 10.36 -11.71
CA ALA A 526 15.81 10.73 -13.07
C ALA A 526 15.58 12.21 -13.35
N ALA A 527 14.43 12.77 -12.93
CA ALA A 527 14.13 14.19 -13.11
C ALA A 527 15.12 15.10 -12.37
N ARG A 528 15.54 14.72 -11.15
CA ARG A 528 16.50 15.52 -10.36
C ARG A 528 17.92 15.43 -10.90
N ILE A 529 18.34 14.26 -11.37
CA ILE A 529 19.62 14.10 -12.08
C ILE A 529 19.62 14.94 -13.35
N ALA A 530 18.54 14.88 -14.15
CA ALA A 530 18.40 15.67 -15.37
C ALA A 530 18.38 17.19 -15.08
N ALA A 531 17.83 17.61 -13.95
CA ALA A 531 17.82 19.01 -13.50
C ALA A 531 19.12 19.46 -12.82
N GLY A 532 20.10 18.56 -12.61
CA GLY A 532 21.34 18.87 -11.89
C GLY A 532 21.18 19.10 -10.38
N ASP A 533 20.03 18.73 -9.78
CA ASP A 533 19.78 18.86 -8.34
C ASP A 533 20.36 17.66 -7.57
N TRP A 534 21.69 17.62 -7.48
CA TRP A 534 22.44 16.55 -6.82
C TRP A 534 22.12 16.43 -5.33
N ALA A 535 21.81 17.56 -4.66
CA ALA A 535 21.52 17.58 -3.24
C ALA A 535 20.18 16.88 -2.92
N SER A 536 19.15 17.08 -3.73
CA SER A 536 17.85 16.41 -3.57
C SER A 536 17.87 14.99 -4.13
N ALA A 537 18.69 14.72 -5.16
CA ALA A 537 18.91 13.36 -5.68
C ALA A 537 19.61 12.47 -4.63
N GLY A 538 20.67 12.96 -4.00
CA GLY A 538 21.38 12.25 -2.93
C GLY A 538 20.49 11.93 -1.73
N ARG A 539 19.57 12.82 -1.37
CA ARG A 539 18.57 12.56 -0.31
C ARG A 539 17.60 11.44 -0.70
N ILE A 540 17.10 11.44 -1.94
CA ILE A 540 16.22 10.37 -2.40
C ILE A 540 16.89 9.00 -2.30
N CYS A 541 18.19 8.90 -2.54
CA CYS A 541 18.94 7.66 -2.37
C CYS A 541 18.92 7.11 -0.92
N LEU A 542 18.56 7.92 0.08
CA LEU A 542 18.38 7.48 1.47
C LEU A 542 17.01 6.82 1.72
N LEU A 543 16.04 6.98 0.82
CA LEU A 543 14.69 6.45 1.00
C LEU A 543 14.65 4.93 1.21
N PRO A 544 15.37 4.09 0.43
CA PRO A 544 15.42 2.66 0.67
C PRO A 544 15.95 2.32 2.07
N LEU A 545 16.96 3.06 2.56
CA LEU A 545 17.55 2.86 3.87
C LEU A 545 16.56 3.23 4.99
N VAL A 546 15.86 4.35 4.85
CA VAL A 546 14.81 4.78 5.81
C VAL A 546 13.64 3.78 5.80
N ALA A 547 13.23 3.30 4.64
CA ALA A 547 12.20 2.27 4.52
C ALA A 547 12.61 0.96 5.21
N LEU A 548 13.85 0.51 5.01
CA LEU A 548 14.43 -0.66 5.68
C LEU A 548 14.51 -0.47 7.20
N ALA A 549 14.95 0.70 7.68
CA ALA A 549 15.01 1.00 9.11
C ALA A 549 13.63 1.00 9.77
N ARG A 550 12.62 1.56 9.10
CA ARG A 550 11.22 1.53 9.56
C ARG A 550 10.64 0.12 9.54
N ALA A 551 10.98 -0.69 8.55
CA ALA A 551 10.59 -2.11 8.51
C ALA A 551 11.24 -2.90 9.64
N GLY A 552 12.53 -2.69 9.93
CA GLY A 552 13.26 -3.32 11.03
C GLY A 552 12.66 -3.01 12.41
N ARG A 553 12.23 -1.77 12.65
CA ARG A 553 11.55 -1.39 13.91
C ARG A 553 10.19 -2.06 14.11
N ARG A 554 9.47 -2.37 13.02
CA ARG A 554 8.21 -3.13 13.08
C ARG A 554 8.44 -4.63 13.33
N LEU A 555 9.66 -5.11 13.11
CA LEU A 555 10.09 -6.50 13.33
C LEU A 555 10.78 -6.69 14.69
N ALA A 556 11.19 -5.61 15.35
CA ALA A 556 11.69 -5.68 16.72
C ALA A 556 10.56 -6.10 17.66
N PRO A 557 10.78 -7.09 18.56
CA PRO A 557 9.80 -7.46 19.56
C PRO A 557 9.43 -6.22 20.38
N ARG A 558 8.13 -5.91 20.45
CA ARG A 558 7.64 -4.87 21.37
C ARG A 558 8.04 -5.30 22.78
N PRO A 559 8.70 -4.43 23.58
CA PRO A 559 8.85 -4.73 24.99
C PRO A 559 7.46 -4.90 25.61
N PRO A 560 7.27 -5.82 26.55
CA PRO A 560 5.97 -6.04 27.19
C PRO A 560 5.49 -4.72 27.78
N HIS A 561 4.21 -4.40 27.55
CA HIS A 561 3.52 -3.27 28.15
C HIS A 561 3.73 -3.32 29.66
N SER A 562 4.54 -2.42 30.21
CA SER A 562 4.46 -2.10 31.63
C SER A 562 3.16 -1.36 31.86
N ALA A 563 2.27 -1.98 32.61
CA ALA A 563 1.05 -1.39 33.11
C ALA A 563 1.40 -0.12 33.90
N ARG A 564 1.20 1.07 33.31
CA ARG A 564 1.05 2.31 34.06
C ARG A 564 -0.41 2.40 34.53
N SER A 565 -0.75 1.58 35.52
CA SER A 565 -1.85 1.84 36.43
C SER A 565 -1.31 2.76 37.52
N GLY A 566 -1.63 4.05 37.41
CA GLY A 566 -1.41 5.01 38.50
C GLY A 566 -2.43 4.81 39.60
N ALA A 567 -2.20 3.85 40.50
CA ALA A 567 -2.74 3.92 41.85
C ALA A 567 -1.78 4.76 42.69
N ARG A 568 -2.06 6.06 42.78
CA ARG A 568 -1.47 6.94 43.79
C ARG A 568 -2.03 6.52 45.14
N THR A 569 -1.29 5.69 45.88
CA THR A 569 -1.52 5.55 47.32
C THR A 569 -0.97 6.81 47.99
N LEU A 570 -1.88 7.67 48.44
CA LEU A 570 -1.65 8.68 49.45
C LEU A 570 -1.13 8.00 50.72
N LEU A 571 0.15 8.20 51.03
CA LEU A 571 0.65 8.04 52.40
C LEU A 571 0.84 9.45 52.97
N ILE A 572 -0.17 9.85 53.73
CA ILE A 572 -0.07 10.88 54.76
C ILE A 572 0.85 10.28 55.83
N GLU A 573 2.05 10.83 56.00
CA GLU A 573 2.78 10.66 57.25
C GLU A 573 3.10 12.03 57.81
N THR A 574 2.33 12.33 58.85
CA THR A 574 2.40 13.48 59.73
C THR A 574 3.75 13.61 60.41
N ALA A 575 4.17 14.86 60.60
CA ALA A 575 5.24 15.27 61.48
C ALA A 575 5.17 14.66 62.89
N GLY A 576 6.32 14.38 63.49
CA GLY A 576 6.42 14.24 64.95
C GLY A 576 7.68 13.56 65.48
N ARG A 577 8.63 14.39 65.97
CA ARG A 577 9.59 14.13 67.08
C ARG A 577 10.70 13.09 66.77
N ARG A 578 12.00 13.34 66.88
CA ARG A 578 12.85 14.27 67.64
C ARG A 578 14.10 14.57 66.83
#